data_AF-A0A959P1C4-F1
#
_entry.id   AF-A0A959P1C4-F1
#
_cell.length_a   1.000
_cell.length_b   1.000
_cell.length_c   1.000
_cell.angle_alpha   90.00
_cell.angle_beta   90.00
_cell.angle_gamma   90.00
#
_symmetry.space_group_name_H-M   'P 1'
#
loop_
_entity.id
_entity.type
_entity.pdbx_description
1 polymer ?
#
loop_
_entity_poly.entity_id
_entity_poly.type
_entity_poly.pdbx_seq_one_letter_code
_entity_poly.pdbx_strand_id
1 'polypeptide(L)'
;MSATDKISDKFDFVIFAAMLSLTAIGLVAIYSATITHPTASGNFQKQYITAIIGLVSFFTAYFIPYKTYRFIAVPSYILSILTLTAVIFLGKTVYGAKSWISIGPFGFQPSEFAKIGLILFLAYY
;
A
#
# COMPACT_ATOMS: atom_id res chain seq x y z
N MET A 1 -3.29 5.54 33.94
CA MET A 1 -4.09 5.55 32.70
C MET A 1 -5.05 6.72 32.82
N SER A 2 -4.62 7.91 32.36
CA SER A 2 -5.35 9.17 32.61
C SER A 2 -6.42 9.38 31.55
N ALA A 3 -7.60 9.84 31.99
CA ALA A 3 -8.83 9.92 31.20
C ALA A 3 -8.87 11.09 30.20
N THR A 4 -7.73 11.45 29.58
CA THR A 4 -7.64 12.62 28.69
C THR A 4 -6.65 12.44 27.54
N ASP A 5 -6.43 11.21 27.07
CA ASP A 5 -5.75 11.02 25.78
C ASP A 5 -6.71 11.50 24.67
N LYS A 6 -6.59 12.77 24.26
CA LYS A 6 -7.29 13.24 23.08
C LYS A 6 -6.83 12.40 21.89
N ILE A 7 -7.73 12.13 20.96
CA ILE A 7 -7.39 11.47 19.68
C ILE A 7 -6.25 12.22 18.96
N SER A 8 -6.10 13.53 19.22
CA SER A 8 -4.99 14.37 18.75
C SER A 8 -3.61 13.99 19.26
N ASP A 9 -3.49 13.30 20.40
CA ASP A 9 -2.19 12.91 20.95
C ASP A 9 -1.68 11.60 20.34
N LYS A 10 -2.56 10.85 19.66
CA LYS A 10 -2.25 9.56 19.01
C LYS A 10 -2.19 9.66 17.49
N PHE A 11 -2.80 10.69 16.91
CA PHE A 11 -2.87 10.89 15.47
C PHE A 11 -2.03 12.09 15.04
N ASP A 12 -0.97 11.83 14.29
CA ASP A 12 -0.11 12.89 13.74
C ASP A 12 -0.79 13.54 12.52
N PHE A 13 -1.49 14.65 12.79
CA PHE A 13 -2.16 15.45 11.76
C PHE A 13 -1.21 16.06 10.74
N VAL A 14 0.06 16.33 11.11
CA VAL A 14 1.05 16.92 10.20
C VAL A 14 1.43 15.91 9.12
N ILE A 15 1.74 14.68 9.53
CA ILE A 15 2.08 13.60 8.59
C ILE A 15 0.87 13.25 7.73
N PHE A 16 -0.32 13.18 8.32
CA PHE A 16 -1.55 12.90 7.57
C PHE A 16 -1.86 13.98 6.52
N ALA A 17 -1.77 15.26 6.89
CA ALA A 17 -1.96 16.36 5.95
C ALA A 17 -0.90 16.38 4.84
N ALA A 18 0.36 16.06 5.15
CA ALA A 18 1.42 15.92 4.17
C ALA A 18 1.14 14.77 3.19
N MET A 19 0.68 13.61 3.68
CA MET A 19 0.30 12.45 2.87
C MET A 19 -0.86 12.78 1.91
N LEU A 20 -1.91 13.46 2.39
CA LEU A 20 -3.02 13.90 1.56
C LEU A 20 -2.58 14.91 0.49
N SER A 21 -1.75 15.88 0.87
CA SER A 21 -1.21 16.90 -0.05
C SER A 21 -0.38 16.26 -1.16
N LEU A 22 0.52 15.34 -0.81
CA LEU A 22 1.35 14.63 -1.78
C LEU A 22 0.50 13.77 -2.73
N THR A 23 -0.53 13.11 -2.21
CA THR A 23 -1.47 12.33 -3.01
C THR A 23 -2.25 13.21 -4.00
N ALA A 24 -2.72 14.37 -3.55
CA ALA A 24 -3.44 15.33 -4.40
C ALA A 24 -2.53 15.89 -5.52
N ILE A 25 -1.29 16.26 -5.19
CA ILE A 25 -0.30 16.72 -6.18
C ILE A 25 -0.03 15.62 -7.21
N GLY A 26 0.15 14.37 -6.78
CA GLY A 26 0.34 13.22 -7.67
C GLY A 26 -0.84 12.98 -8.62
N LEU A 27 -2.09 13.13 -8.13
CA LEU A 27 -3.29 13.01 -8.95
C LEU A 27 -3.35 14.12 -10.02
N VAL A 28 -3.03 15.36 -9.65
CA VAL A 28 -2.96 16.49 -10.61
C VAL A 28 -1.88 16.23 -11.66
N ALA A 29 -0.71 15.74 -11.25
CA ALA A 29 0.37 15.42 -12.18
C ALA A 29 -0.03 14.32 -13.18
N ILE A 30 -0.68 13.25 -12.72
CA ILE A 30 -1.16 12.16 -13.57
C ILE A 30 -2.28 12.64 -14.51
N TYR A 31 -3.20 13.47 -14.02
CA TYR A 31 -4.23 14.08 -14.84
C TYR A 31 -3.59 14.91 -15.97
N SER A 32 -2.64 15.78 -15.63
CA SER A 32 -1.93 16.64 -16.58
C SER A 32 -1.13 15.83 -17.61
N ALA A 33 -0.51 14.73 -17.22
CA ALA A 33 0.22 13.86 -18.15
C ALA A 33 -0.74 13.05 -19.04
N THR A 34 -1.90 12.65 -18.53
CA THR A 34 -2.82 11.75 -19.24
C THR A 34 -3.67 12.49 -20.28
N ILE A 35 -4.02 13.76 -20.05
CA ILE A 35 -4.96 14.50 -20.91
C ILE A 35 -4.48 14.66 -22.35
N THR A 36 -3.16 14.70 -22.57
CA THR A 36 -2.55 14.91 -23.89
C THR A 36 -2.16 13.60 -24.59
N HIS A 37 -2.31 12.45 -23.94
CA HIS A 37 -1.86 11.15 -24.43
C HIS A 37 -3.02 10.16 -24.67
N PRO A 38 -3.40 9.88 -25.94
CA PRO A 38 -4.53 9.00 -26.28
C PRO A 38 -4.40 7.57 -25.73
N THR A 39 -3.17 7.06 -25.64
CA THR A 39 -2.83 5.72 -25.12
C THR A 39 -2.82 5.65 -23.59
N ALA A 40 -2.88 6.78 -22.90
CA ALA A 40 -2.94 6.87 -21.44
C ALA A 40 -4.37 6.98 -20.91
N SER A 41 -5.38 6.98 -21.79
CA SER A 41 -6.80 7.06 -21.44
C SER A 41 -7.16 6.03 -20.35
N GLY A 42 -7.66 6.51 -19.22
CA GLY A 42 -8.04 5.70 -18.05
C GLY A 42 -6.98 5.57 -16.93
N ASN A 43 -5.73 6.00 -17.13
CA ASN A 43 -4.71 5.95 -16.05
C ASN A 43 -5.07 6.84 -14.86
N PHE A 44 -5.63 8.02 -15.11
CA PHE A 44 -6.13 8.89 -14.05
C PHE A 44 -7.25 8.22 -13.23
N GLN A 45 -8.21 7.58 -13.89
CA GLN A 45 -9.31 6.90 -13.21
C GLN A 45 -8.80 5.73 -12.34
N LYS A 46 -7.84 4.96 -12.86
CA LYS A 46 -7.17 3.91 -12.07
C LYS A 46 -6.47 4.48 -10.85
N GLN A 47 -5.66 5.52 -11.02
CA GLN A 47 -4.96 6.17 -9.91
C GLN A 47 -5.93 6.73 -8.87
N TYR A 48 -7.01 7.37 -9.31
CA TYR A 48 -8.03 7.94 -8.43
C TYR A 48 -8.72 6.85 -7.59
N ILE A 49 -9.12 5.73 -8.20
CA ILE A 49 -9.71 4.59 -7.50
C ILE A 49 -8.69 3.99 -6.52
N THR A 50 -7.43 3.80 -6.93
CA THR A 50 -6.37 3.28 -6.05
C THR A 50 -6.08 4.23 -4.88
N ALA A 51 -6.14 5.55 -5.08
CA ALA A 51 -5.98 6.53 -4.00
C ALA A 51 -7.10 6.41 -2.96
N ILE A 52 -8.35 6.24 -3.39
CA ILE A 52 -9.49 6.00 -2.50
C ILE A 52 -9.31 4.69 -1.73
N ILE A 53 -8.94 3.60 -2.42
CA ILE A 53 -8.68 2.30 -1.79
C ILE A 53 -7.55 2.43 -0.77
N GLY A 54 -6.49 3.18 -1.09
CA GLY A 54 -5.38 3.45 -0.17
C GLY A 54 -5.82 4.21 1.08
N LEU A 55 -6.69 5.23 0.92
CA LEU A 55 -7.23 5.99 2.04
C LEU A 55 -8.12 5.13 2.94
N VAL A 56 -9.00 4.31 2.36
CA VAL A 56 -9.80 3.34 3.12
C VAL A 56 -8.91 2.36 3.86
N SER A 57 -7.88 1.81 3.18
CA SER A 57 -6.92 0.89 3.76
C SER A 57 -6.15 1.51 4.93
N PHE A 58 -5.79 2.79 4.83
CA PHE A 58 -5.16 3.54 5.91
C PHE A 58 -6.06 3.60 7.15
N PHE A 59 -7.33 3.98 6.99
CA PHE A 59 -8.26 4.03 8.13
C PHE A 59 -8.52 2.64 8.71
N THR A 60 -8.68 1.62 7.87
CA THR A 60 -8.81 0.23 8.33
C THR A 60 -7.60 -0.17 9.17
N ALA A 61 -6.37 0.12 8.71
CA ALA A 61 -5.16 -0.16 9.47
C ALA A 61 -5.10 0.63 10.79
N TYR A 62 -5.45 1.92 10.76
CA TYR A 62 -5.45 2.78 11.94
C TYR A 62 -6.37 2.27 13.06
N PHE A 63 -7.52 1.69 12.72
CA PHE A 63 -8.46 1.15 13.71
C PHE A 63 -8.13 -0.28 14.19
N ILE A 64 -7.17 -0.98 13.57
CA ILE A 64 -6.80 -2.33 14.01
C ILE A 64 -5.97 -2.26 15.30
N PRO A 65 -6.32 -3.03 16.34
CA PRO A 65 -5.55 -3.06 17.58
C PRO A 65 -4.10 -3.54 17.37
N TYR A 66 -3.16 -2.92 18.06
CA TYR A 66 -1.73 -3.30 18.02
C TYR A 66 -1.47 -4.80 18.28
N LYS A 67 -2.25 -5.42 19.17
CA LYS A 67 -2.13 -6.86 19.48
C LYS A 67 -2.36 -7.74 18.25
N THR A 68 -3.23 -7.34 17.34
CA THR A 68 -3.49 -8.04 16.09
C THR A 68 -2.27 -8.03 15.19
N TYR A 69 -1.59 -6.89 15.07
CA TYR A 69 -0.33 -6.77 14.31
C TYR A 69 0.76 -7.69 14.83
N ARG A 70 0.86 -7.83 16.16
CA ARG A 70 1.80 -8.76 16.80
C ARG A 70 1.50 -10.23 16.47
N PHE A 71 0.21 -10.61 16.43
CA PHE A 71 -0.20 -11.97 16.11
C PHE A 71 0.03 -12.32 14.62
N ILE A 72 -0.22 -11.37 13.72
CA ILE A 72 -0.06 -11.59 12.27
C ILE A 72 1.39 -11.43 11.79
N ALA A 73 2.31 -10.91 12.62
CA ALA A 73 3.70 -10.65 12.24
C ALA A 73 4.38 -11.87 11.62
N VAL A 74 4.43 -13.00 12.33
CA VAL A 74 5.06 -14.23 11.84
C VAL A 74 4.33 -14.81 10.61
N PRO A 75 2.98 -14.97 10.61
CA PRO A 75 2.25 -15.40 9.40
C PRO A 75 2.48 -14.50 8.18
N SER A 76 2.49 -13.18 8.36
CA SER A 76 2.66 -12.22 7.27
C SER A 76 4.05 -12.31 6.64
N TYR A 77 5.08 -12.56 7.43
CA TYR A 77 6.45 -12.78 6.94
C TYR A 77 6.58 -14.09 6.17
N ILE A 78 6.01 -15.19 6.67
CA ILE A 78 6.00 -16.47 5.95
C ILE A 78 5.27 -16.31 4.60
N LEU A 79 4.10 -15.65 4.61
CA LEU A 79 3.35 -15.38 3.40
C LEU A 79 4.12 -14.47 2.42
N SER A 80 4.93 -13.55 2.93
CA SER A 80 5.81 -12.70 2.14
C SER A 80 6.88 -13.51 1.41
N ILE A 81 7.55 -14.44 2.09
CA ILE A 81 8.54 -15.33 1.47
C ILE A 81 7.87 -16.22 0.40
N LEU A 82 6.69 -16.76 0.71
CA LEU A 82 5.95 -17.60 -0.23
C LEU A 82 5.55 -16.84 -1.50
N THR A 83 5.04 -15.62 -1.35
CA THR A 83 4.61 -14.78 -2.49
C THR A 83 5.79 -14.28 -3.32
N LEU A 84 6.92 -13.94 -2.69
CA LEU A 84 8.17 -13.63 -3.40
C LEU A 84 8.69 -14.82 -4.20
N THR A 85 8.66 -16.02 -3.61
CA THR A 85 9.07 -17.24 -4.30
C THR A 85 8.11 -17.55 -5.46
N ALA A 86 6.80 -17.37 -5.24
CA ALA A 86 5.77 -17.59 -6.26
C ALA A 86 5.94 -16.66 -7.48
N VAL A 87 6.42 -15.43 -7.30
CA VAL A 87 6.63 -14.48 -8.41
C VAL A 87 7.64 -14.99 -9.45
N ILE A 88 8.59 -15.83 -9.04
CA ILE A 88 9.61 -16.38 -9.94
C ILE A 88 8.97 -17.31 -10.99
N PHE A 89 7.96 -18.07 -10.55
CA PHE A 89 7.24 -19.04 -11.38
C PHE A 89 6.04 -18.42 -12.09
N LEU A 90 5.22 -17.64 -11.37
CA LEU A 90 3.93 -17.12 -11.84
C LEU A 90 3.99 -15.64 -12.29
N GLY A 91 5.11 -14.95 -12.06
CA GLY A 91 5.25 -13.55 -12.39
C GLY A 91 5.42 -13.31 -13.89
N LYS A 92 4.83 -12.21 -14.37
CA LYS A 92 5.06 -11.72 -15.72
C LYS A 92 6.35 -10.92 -15.78
N THR A 93 7.08 -11.10 -16.88
CA THR A 93 8.27 -10.30 -17.17
C THR A 93 7.84 -8.91 -17.63
N VAL A 94 8.13 -7.89 -16.83
CA VAL A 94 7.90 -6.48 -17.15
C VAL A 94 9.25 -5.78 -17.08
N TYR A 95 9.66 -5.07 -18.14
CA TYR A 95 10.99 -4.44 -18.24
C TYR A 95 12.18 -5.39 -17.96
N GLY A 96 12.07 -6.66 -18.36
CA GLY A 96 13.15 -7.65 -18.20
C GLY A 96 13.20 -8.36 -16.85
N ALA A 97 12.33 -8.02 -15.89
CA ALA A 97 12.28 -8.67 -14.58
C ALA A 97 10.88 -9.25 -14.28
N LYS A 98 10.83 -10.39 -13.58
CA LYS A 98 9.59 -10.97 -13.04
C LYS A 98 9.31 -10.38 -11.65
N SER A 99 8.46 -9.37 -11.58
CA SER A 99 8.11 -8.70 -10.32
C SER A 99 6.61 -8.53 -10.09
N TRP A 100 5.79 -8.79 -11.11
CA TRP A 100 4.34 -8.58 -11.05
C TRP A 100 3.56 -9.87 -11.28
N ILE A 101 2.62 -10.15 -10.38
CA ILE A 101 1.60 -11.19 -10.56
C ILE A 101 0.33 -10.50 -11.07
N SER A 102 -0.11 -10.81 -12.28
CA SER A 102 -1.38 -10.29 -12.80
C SER A 102 -2.54 -11.15 -12.33
N ILE A 103 -3.44 -10.58 -11.53
CA ILE A 103 -4.69 -11.21 -11.11
C ILE A 103 -5.82 -10.46 -11.82
N GLY A 104 -6.15 -10.90 -13.04
CA GLY A 104 -7.12 -10.22 -13.89
C GLY A 104 -6.69 -8.77 -14.23
N PRO A 105 -7.53 -7.75 -13.96
CA PRO A 105 -7.18 -6.34 -14.21
C PRO A 105 -6.23 -5.74 -13.16
N PHE A 106 -5.97 -6.46 -12.06
CA PHE A 106 -5.12 -5.98 -10.97
C PHE A 106 -3.71 -6.57 -11.06
N GLY A 107 -2.70 -5.73 -10.85
CA GLY A 107 -1.33 -6.16 -10.64
C GLY A 107 -1.04 -6.25 -9.15
N PHE A 108 -0.66 -7.44 -8.67
CA PHE A 108 -0.15 -7.61 -7.32
C PHE A 108 1.38 -7.70 -7.37
N GLN A 109 2.04 -6.86 -6.57
CA GLN A 109 3.49 -6.84 -6.46
C GLN A 109 3.89 -7.43 -5.10
N PRO A 110 4.42 -8.67 -5.06
CA PRO A 110 4.76 -9.34 -3.79
C PRO A 110 5.74 -8.56 -2.92
N SER A 111 6.65 -7.77 -3.51
CA SER A 111 7.61 -6.97 -2.75
C SER A 111 6.98 -5.87 -1.90
N GLU A 112 5.82 -5.34 -2.30
CA GLU A 112 5.09 -4.36 -1.47
C GLU A 112 4.56 -5.00 -0.20
N PHE A 113 3.98 -6.20 -0.32
CA PHE A 113 3.53 -6.97 0.83
C PHE A 113 4.70 -7.40 1.73
N ALA A 114 5.82 -7.83 1.11
CA ALA A 114 7.00 -8.26 1.84
C ALA A 114 7.64 -7.17 2.70
N LYS A 115 7.63 -5.90 2.27
CA LYS A 115 8.10 -4.77 3.09
C LYS A 115 7.32 -4.68 4.40
N ILE A 116 5.99 -4.77 4.35
CA ILE A 116 5.13 -4.69 5.54
C ILE A 116 5.36 -5.92 6.43
N GLY A 117 5.36 -7.13 5.85
CA GLY A 117 5.56 -8.38 6.60
C GLY A 117 6.92 -8.42 7.31
N LEU A 118 7.97 -7.94 6.66
CA LEU A 118 9.31 -7.84 7.26
C LEU A 118 9.35 -6.84 8.42
N ILE A 119 8.77 -5.64 8.26
CA ILE A 119 8.71 -4.63 9.33
C ILE A 119 7.98 -5.19 10.55
N LEU A 120 6.85 -5.86 10.35
CA LEU A 120 6.09 -6.46 11.45
C LEU A 120 6.86 -7.58 12.15
N PHE A 121 7.58 -8.42 11.39
CA PHE A 121 8.39 -9.50 11.95
C PHE A 121 9.59 -8.97 12.75
N LEU A 122 10.31 -7.98 12.22
CA LEU A 122 11.43 -7.35 12.92
C LEU A 122 10.99 -6.56 14.15
N ALA A 123 9.78 -6.01 14.16
CA ALA A 123 9.21 -5.36 15.34
C ALA A 123 8.70 -6.36 16.40
N TYR A 124 8.43 -7.61 16.00
CA TYR A 124 8.00 -8.67 16.91
C TYR A 124 9.16 -9.32 17.67
N TYR A 125 10.29 -9.50 16.98
CA TYR A 125 11.52 -10.08 17.51
C TYR A 125 12.26 -9.10 18.41
#